data_AF-A0A915MLS4-F1
#
_entry.id   AF-A0A915MLS4-F1
#
_cell.length_a   1.000
_cell.length_b   1.000
_cell.length_c   1.000
_cell.angle_alpha   90.00
_cell.angle_beta   90.00
_cell.angle_gamma   90.00
#
_symmetry.space_group_name_H-M   'P 1'
#
loop_
_entity.id
_entity.type
_entity.pdbx_description
1 polymer ?
#
loop_
_entity_poly.entity_id
_entity_poly.type
_entity_poly.pdbx_seq_one_letter_code
_entity_poly.pdbx_strand_id
1 'polypeptide(L)'
;MVHLLCKLPLVRSVLLTGDVRQLGTHLKELPEVIQSGYGLESVTDQMENCERVSVTILERCYRSHPIITECFDYSSYEKHGERVIAAVPAEKRTGLTKLGINLPVNDVPLILLNIRGRIEQDSASYSLSSPEQTEAAITIAKALEHRDPQ
;
A
#
# COMPACT_ATOMS: atom_id res chain seq x y z
N MET A 1 36.80 27.43 15.30
CA MET A 1 36.09 26.38 16.05
C MET A 1 34.61 26.77 16.08
N VAL A 2 33.83 26.32 15.10
CA VAL A 2 32.43 26.75 14.93
C VAL A 2 31.54 25.82 15.76
N HIS A 3 31.13 26.29 16.94
CA HIS A 3 30.05 25.66 17.70
C HIS A 3 28.72 25.98 17.02
N LEU A 4 28.25 25.08 16.15
CA LEU A 4 26.86 25.09 15.73
C LEU A 4 26.02 24.60 16.93
N LEU A 5 25.63 25.53 17.80
CA LEU A 5 24.63 25.29 18.84
C LEU A 5 23.29 25.10 18.16
N CYS A 6 23.00 23.87 17.76
CA CYS A 6 21.67 23.47 17.32
C CYS A 6 20.69 23.70 18.47
N LYS A 7 19.87 24.76 18.36
CA LYS A 7 18.69 25.00 19.20
C LYS A 7 17.58 24.01 18.88
N LEU A 8 17.89 22.72 18.92
CA LEU A 8 16.86 21.70 18.78
C LEU A 8 16.00 21.73 20.05
N PRO A 9 14.66 21.71 19.91
CA PRO A 9 13.79 21.64 21.06
C PRO A 9 14.15 20.40 21.88
N LEU A 10 14.04 20.49 23.21
CA LEU A 10 14.30 19.35 24.09
C LEU A 10 13.22 18.29 23.88
N VAL A 11 13.47 17.37 22.95
CA VAL A 11 12.58 16.24 22.66
C VAL A 11 12.69 15.23 23.81
N ARG A 12 11.59 15.04 24.55
CA ARG A 12 11.55 14.11 25.69
C ARG A 12 11.14 12.70 25.30
N SER A 13 10.35 12.58 24.24
CA SER A 13 9.86 11.31 23.71
C SER A 13 9.54 11.46 22.22
N VAL A 14 9.70 10.37 21.48
CA VAL A 14 9.38 10.27 20.06
C VAL A 14 8.55 9.01 19.86
N LEU A 15 7.42 9.14 19.17
CA LEU A 15 6.68 8.02 18.63
C LEU A 15 6.86 8.06 17.11
N LEU A 16 7.31 6.96 16.53
CA LEU A 16 7.39 6.78 15.08
C LEU A 16 6.37 5.74 14.67
N THR A 17 5.65 6.02 13.58
CA THR A 17 4.71 5.07 12.99
C THR A 17 5.04 4.91 11.52
N GLY A 18 5.00 3.69 11.03
CA GLY A 18 5.29 3.36 9.65
C GLY A 18 5.12 1.88 9.41
N ASP A 19 5.28 1.49 8.15
CA ASP A 19 5.24 0.11 7.69
C ASP A 19 6.27 -0.02 6.57
N VAL A 20 7.37 -0.71 6.88
CA VAL A 20 8.50 -0.92 5.96
C VAL A 20 8.13 -1.81 4.77
N ARG A 21 6.97 -2.48 4.83
CA ARG A 21 6.44 -3.29 3.73
C ARG A 21 5.65 -2.45 2.71
N GLN A 22 5.39 -1.17 3.01
CA GLN A 22 4.71 -0.23 2.12
C GLN A 22 5.71 0.62 1.33
N LEU A 23 5.22 1.67 0.65
CA LEU A 23 6.06 2.54 -0.18
C LEU A 23 7.16 3.18 0.66
N GLY A 24 8.40 2.84 0.33
CA GLY A 24 9.59 3.49 0.86
C GLY A 24 9.76 4.91 0.34
N THR A 25 10.74 5.61 0.88
CA THR A 25 11.11 6.95 0.42
C THR A 25 11.88 6.81 -0.90
N HIS A 26 11.36 7.41 -1.97
CA HIS A 26 12.06 7.45 -3.25
C HIS A 26 12.59 8.85 -3.54
N LEU A 27 13.91 9.01 -3.43
CA LEU A 27 14.60 10.25 -3.83
C LEU A 27 14.94 10.15 -5.33
N LYS A 28 14.09 10.72 -6.18
CA LYS A 28 14.20 10.65 -7.66
C LYS A 28 15.58 11.02 -8.21
N GLU A 29 16.33 11.83 -7.49
CA GLU A 29 17.65 12.34 -7.90
C GLU A 29 18.81 11.38 -7.58
N LEU A 30 18.56 10.32 -6.79
CA LEU A 30 19.60 9.44 -6.29
C LEU A 30 19.37 7.98 -6.74
N PRO A 31 20.38 7.31 -7.31
CA PRO A 31 20.35 5.86 -7.52
C PRO A 31 20.06 5.12 -6.20
N GLU A 32 19.27 4.04 -6.25
CA GLU A 32 18.90 3.24 -5.07
C GLU A 32 20.11 2.74 -4.27
N VAL A 33 21.20 2.36 -4.96
CA VAL A 33 22.47 1.95 -4.32
C VAL A 33 23.05 3.03 -3.41
N ILE A 34 22.89 4.31 -3.77
CA ILE A 34 23.34 5.42 -2.94
C ILE A 34 22.38 5.62 -1.77
N GLN A 35 21.08 5.42 -1.98
CA GLN A 35 20.10 5.55 -0.91
C GLN A 35 20.34 4.51 0.20
N SER A 36 20.52 3.23 -0.18
CA SER A 36 20.78 2.14 0.75
C SER A 36 22.21 2.11 1.31
N GLY A 37 23.18 2.64 0.56
CA GLY A 37 24.59 2.62 0.94
C GLY A 37 24.99 3.72 1.93
N TYR A 38 24.20 4.79 2.02
CA TYR A 38 24.54 6.00 2.79
C TYR A 38 23.53 6.34 3.89
N GLY A 39 22.60 5.45 4.22
CA GLY A 39 21.65 5.70 5.31
C GLY A 39 20.61 6.77 4.96
N LEU A 40 20.19 6.86 3.69
CA LEU A 40 19.16 7.80 3.24
C LEU A 40 17.77 7.14 3.19
N GLU A 41 17.63 5.94 3.76
CA GLU A 41 16.33 5.30 3.91
C GLU A 41 15.46 6.04 4.94
N SER A 42 14.21 5.62 5.06
CA SER A 42 13.34 6.22 6.06
C SER A 42 13.87 5.96 7.47
N VAL A 43 13.62 6.89 8.39
CA VAL A 43 13.98 6.70 9.80
C VAL A 43 13.34 5.42 10.36
N THR A 44 12.16 5.03 9.86
CA THR A 44 11.51 3.77 10.23
C THR A 44 12.31 2.53 9.82
N ASP A 45 12.92 2.51 8.63
CA ASP A 45 13.77 1.39 8.17
C ASP A 45 15.02 1.26 9.06
N GLN A 46 15.59 2.39 9.48
CA GLN A 46 16.77 2.41 10.34
C GLN A 46 16.45 2.02 11.78
N MET A 47 15.28 2.39 12.29
CA MET A 47 14.86 2.07 13.66
C MET A 47 14.41 0.63 13.81
N GLU A 48 13.89 -0.03 12.77
CA GLU A 48 13.52 -1.46 12.81
C GLU A 48 14.72 -2.35 13.18
N ASN A 49 15.91 -1.98 12.70
CA ASN A 49 17.15 -2.72 12.96
C ASN A 49 17.85 -2.30 14.27
N CYS A 50 17.26 -1.38 15.05
CA CYS A 50 17.87 -0.87 16.26
C CYS A 50 17.36 -1.62 17.50
N GLU A 51 18.20 -2.47 18.09
CA GLU A 51 17.88 -3.26 19.30
C GLU A 51 17.44 -2.43 20.52
N ARG A 52 17.71 -1.12 20.51
CA ARG A 52 17.38 -0.18 21.61
C ARG A 52 16.00 0.46 21.47
N VAL A 53 15.26 0.15 20.41
CA VAL A 53 13.92 0.69 20.16
C VAL A 53 12.87 -0.37 20.49
N SER A 54 11.90 0.01 21.31
CA SER A 54 10.72 -0.84 21.53
C SER A 54 9.78 -0.71 20.33
N VAL A 55 9.48 -1.83 19.67
CA VAL A 55 8.56 -1.90 18.54
C VAL A 55 7.24 -2.55 18.99
N THR A 56 6.12 -1.96 18.57
CA THR A 56 4.78 -2.51 18.77
C THR A 56 4.13 -2.74 17.41
N ILE A 57 3.79 -3.99 17.10
CA ILE A 57 3.18 -4.38 15.82
C ILE A 57 1.66 -4.44 15.96
N LEU A 58 0.94 -3.82 15.01
CA LEU A 58 -0.52 -3.86 14.94
C LEU A 58 -0.96 -4.84 13.85
N GLU A 59 -1.30 -6.06 14.26
CA GLU A 59 -1.60 -7.14 13.31
C GLU A 59 -3.05 -7.12 12.78
N ARG A 60 -3.97 -6.37 13.40
CA ARG A 60 -5.42 -6.48 13.12
C ARG A 60 -5.85 -5.48 12.05
N CYS A 61 -6.25 -5.96 10.88
CA CYS A 61 -6.83 -5.13 9.82
C CYS A 61 -8.36 -5.05 9.95
N TYR A 62 -8.86 -3.83 10.14
CA TYR A 62 -10.29 -3.53 10.23
C TYR A 62 -10.88 -2.96 8.94
N ARG A 63 -10.06 -2.75 7.90
CA ARG A 63 -10.46 -2.05 6.68
C ARG A 63 -11.12 -2.99 5.67
N SER A 64 -10.43 -4.06 5.32
CA SER A 64 -10.73 -4.83 4.10
C SER A 64 -11.57 -6.09 4.38
N HIS A 65 -12.14 -6.67 3.32
CA HIS A 65 -12.74 -8.01 3.37
C HIS A 65 -11.65 -9.06 3.67
N PRO A 66 -11.94 -10.15 4.42
CA PRO A 66 -10.95 -11.16 4.80
C PRO A 66 -10.08 -11.68 3.65
N ILE A 67 -10.68 -12.00 2.50
CA ILE A 67 -9.94 -12.48 1.32
C ILE A 67 -8.91 -11.47 0.79
N ILE A 68 -9.22 -10.17 0.87
CA ILE A 68 -8.29 -9.11 0.43
C ILE A 68 -7.15 -9.01 1.43
N THR A 69 -7.45 -9.14 2.73
CA THR A 69 -6.44 -9.19 3.79
C THR A 69 -5.49 -10.36 3.60
N GLU A 70 -6.01 -11.54 3.33
CA GLU A 70 -5.21 -12.73 3.02
C GLU A 70 -4.27 -12.51 1.83
N CYS A 71 -4.75 -11.88 0.76
CA CYS A 71 -3.90 -11.60 -0.41
C CYS A 71 -2.68 -10.74 -0.07
N PHE A 72 -2.84 -9.63 0.66
CA PHE A 72 -1.71 -8.75 0.97
C PHE A 72 -0.86 -9.26 2.13
N ASP A 73 -1.43 -10.03 3.06
CA ASP A 73 -0.69 -10.74 4.10
C ASP A 73 0.33 -11.70 3.46
N TYR A 74 -0.16 -12.55 2.56
CA TYR A 74 0.65 -13.50 1.80
C TYR A 74 1.73 -12.80 0.95
N SER A 75 1.39 -11.71 0.25
CA SER A 75 2.34 -11.06 -0.67
C SER A 75 3.45 -10.27 0.05
N SER A 76 3.12 -9.68 1.20
CA SER A 76 3.91 -8.58 1.78
C SER A 76 4.44 -8.86 3.18
N TYR A 77 3.80 -9.71 3.99
CA TYR A 77 4.12 -9.87 5.41
C TYR A 77 4.61 -11.29 5.76
N GLU A 78 3.96 -12.34 5.25
CA GLU A 78 4.24 -13.73 5.64
C GLU A 78 5.72 -14.13 5.44
N LYS A 79 6.33 -13.73 4.32
CA LYS A 79 7.73 -14.00 3.99
C LYS A 79 8.75 -13.39 4.96
N HIS A 80 8.32 -12.43 5.78
CA HIS A 80 9.12 -11.75 6.80
C HIS A 80 8.81 -12.26 8.22
N GLY A 81 7.99 -13.31 8.36
CA GLY A 81 7.53 -13.80 9.67
C GLY A 81 6.54 -12.86 10.36
N GLU A 82 5.99 -11.89 9.62
CA GLU A 82 4.95 -10.98 10.06
C GLU A 82 3.58 -11.51 9.64
N ARG A 83 2.51 -10.88 10.15
CA ARG A 83 1.14 -11.24 9.78
C ARG A 83 0.17 -10.08 9.88
N VAL A 84 -0.84 -10.10 9.01
CA VAL A 84 -2.02 -9.24 9.09
C VAL A 84 -3.29 -10.07 9.12
N ILE A 85 -4.05 -9.89 10.18
CA ILE A 85 -5.23 -10.68 10.51
C ILE A 85 -6.47 -9.83 10.23
N ALA A 86 -7.40 -10.37 9.44
CA ALA A 86 -8.71 -9.77 9.28
C ALA A 86 -9.45 -9.73 10.62
N ALA A 87 -9.79 -8.53 11.08
CA ALA A 87 -10.51 -8.32 12.34
C ALA A 87 -12.03 -8.13 12.13
N VAL A 88 -12.45 -7.94 10.88
CA VAL A 88 -13.84 -7.75 10.49
C VAL A 88 -14.27 -8.92 9.61
N PRO A 89 -15.42 -9.56 9.91
CA PRO A 89 -15.86 -10.72 9.16
C PRO A 89 -16.46 -10.31 7.79
N ALA A 90 -16.52 -11.27 6.86
CA ALA A 90 -16.91 -11.05 5.47
C ALA A 90 -18.27 -10.34 5.31
N GLU A 91 -19.23 -10.69 6.16
CA GLU A 91 -20.62 -10.20 6.11
C GLU A 91 -20.70 -8.68 6.36
N LYS A 92 -19.69 -8.12 7.04
CA LYS A 92 -19.55 -6.68 7.32
C LYS A 92 -18.82 -5.91 6.21
N ARG A 93 -18.34 -6.60 5.17
CA ARG A 93 -17.60 -6.02 4.02
C ARG A 93 -18.20 -6.48 2.69
N THR A 94 -19.52 -6.32 2.58
CA THR A 94 -20.33 -6.86 1.48
C THR A 94 -20.63 -5.87 0.34
N GLY A 95 -19.93 -4.73 0.30
CA GLY A 95 -20.18 -3.68 -0.71
C GLY A 95 -20.21 -4.26 -2.13
N LEU A 96 -19.10 -4.81 -2.61
CA LEU A 96 -19.05 -5.42 -3.95
C LEU A 96 -19.89 -6.70 -4.10
N THR A 97 -20.00 -7.53 -3.05
CA THR A 97 -20.70 -8.82 -3.15
C THR A 97 -22.23 -8.69 -3.16
N LYS A 98 -22.79 -7.58 -2.66
CA LYS A 98 -24.23 -7.31 -2.66
C LYS A 98 -24.72 -6.35 -3.72
N LEU A 99 -23.82 -5.72 -4.49
CA LEU A 99 -24.18 -4.79 -5.58
C LEU A 99 -24.82 -5.46 -6.82
N GLY A 100 -25.15 -6.76 -6.74
CA GLY A 100 -25.72 -7.53 -7.85
C GLY A 100 -24.77 -7.66 -9.06
N ILE A 101 -23.48 -7.44 -8.84
CA ILE A 101 -22.44 -7.63 -9.85
C ILE A 101 -22.17 -9.13 -9.94
N ASN A 102 -22.12 -9.65 -11.16
CA ASN A 102 -21.71 -11.04 -11.39
C ASN A 102 -20.20 -11.16 -11.14
N LEU A 103 -19.86 -11.50 -9.90
CA LEU A 103 -18.49 -11.81 -9.51
C LEU A 103 -18.11 -13.20 -10.06
N PRO A 104 -16.85 -13.41 -10.50
CA PRO A 104 -16.41 -14.71 -11.01
C PRO A 104 -16.49 -15.82 -9.96
N VAL A 105 -16.35 -15.46 -8.69
CA VAL A 105 -16.45 -16.37 -7.54
C VAL A 105 -17.42 -15.75 -6.54
N ASN A 106 -18.37 -16.56 -6.07
CA ASN A 106 -19.36 -16.14 -5.08
C ASN A 106 -18.67 -15.62 -3.82
N ASP A 107 -19.19 -14.52 -3.29
CA ASP A 107 -18.74 -13.88 -2.03
C ASP A 107 -17.27 -13.42 -2.00
N VAL A 108 -16.60 -13.35 -3.16
CA VAL A 108 -15.22 -12.86 -3.27
C VAL A 108 -15.20 -11.49 -3.96
N PRO A 109 -15.00 -10.37 -3.23
CA PRO A 109 -14.98 -9.01 -3.79
C PRO A 109 -13.66 -8.68 -4.50
N LEU A 110 -13.08 -9.62 -5.24
CA LEU A 110 -11.81 -9.46 -5.95
C LEU A 110 -11.95 -10.02 -7.36
N ILE A 111 -11.53 -9.21 -8.35
CA ILE A 111 -11.56 -9.59 -9.76
C ILE A 111 -10.24 -9.16 -10.39
N LEU A 112 -9.57 -10.07 -11.08
CA LEU A 112 -8.44 -9.75 -11.94
C LEU A 112 -8.90 -9.80 -13.40
N LEU A 113 -8.88 -8.66 -14.06
CA LEU A 113 -9.27 -8.54 -15.46
C LEU A 113 -8.04 -8.52 -16.36
N ASN A 114 -7.93 -9.53 -17.23
CA ASN A 114 -6.87 -9.58 -18.22
C ASN A 114 -7.24 -8.71 -19.43
N ILE A 115 -6.69 -7.49 -19.47
CA ILE A 115 -6.90 -6.54 -20.57
C ILE A 115 -5.66 -6.52 -21.44
N ARG A 116 -5.83 -6.86 -22.71
CA ARG A 116 -4.77 -6.78 -23.72
C ARG A 116 -4.91 -5.46 -24.47
N GLY A 117 -3.81 -4.73 -24.58
CA GLY A 117 -3.80 -3.41 -25.20
C GLY A 117 -2.38 -2.96 -25.51
N ARG A 118 -2.28 -1.78 -26.10
CA ARG A 118 -0.98 -1.15 -26.33
C ARG A 118 -0.55 -0.38 -25.08
N ILE A 119 0.76 -0.34 -24.88
CA ILE A 119 1.37 0.55 -23.90
C ILE A 119 2.00 1.68 -24.68
N GLU A 120 1.59 2.90 -24.37
CA GLU A 120 2.06 4.12 -25.00
C GLU A 120 2.89 4.92 -23.99
N GLN A 121 4.01 5.49 -24.43
CA GLN A 121 4.76 6.42 -23.61
C GLN A 121 4.28 7.83 -23.92
N ASP A 122 4.01 8.61 -22.87
CA ASP A 122 3.68 10.02 -23.02
C ASP A 122 4.86 10.78 -23.64
N SER A 123 4.57 11.61 -24.65
CA SER A 123 5.59 12.44 -25.30
C SER A 123 6.25 13.47 -24.37
N ALA A 124 5.58 13.87 -23.29
CA ALA A 124 6.06 14.88 -22.34
C ALA A 124 6.60 14.31 -21.03
N SER A 125 6.50 13.00 -20.81
CA SER A 125 6.94 12.35 -19.58
C SER A 125 7.43 10.92 -19.80
N TYR A 126 8.22 10.37 -18.88
CA TYR A 126 8.57 8.93 -18.91
C TYR A 126 7.41 8.04 -18.42
N SER A 127 6.18 8.57 -18.39
CA SER A 127 5.00 7.84 -17.93
C SER A 127 4.46 6.95 -19.05
N LEU A 128 3.88 5.82 -18.64
CA LEU A 128 3.24 4.86 -19.53
C LEU A 128 1.72 4.95 -19.37
N SER A 129 1.00 4.82 -20.48
CA SER A 129 -0.46 4.77 -20.52
C SER A 129 -0.95 3.59 -21.35
N SER A 130 -2.18 3.14 -21.10
CA SER A 130 -2.87 2.15 -21.94
C SER A 130 -4.32 2.60 -22.15
N PRO A 131 -4.70 2.98 -23.39
CA PRO A 131 -6.07 3.37 -23.70
C PRO A 131 -7.09 2.27 -23.35
N GLU A 132 -6.77 1.00 -23.61
CA GLU A 132 -7.68 -0.12 -23.36
C GLU A 132 -7.90 -0.37 -21.87
N GLN A 133 -6.85 -0.27 -21.05
CA GLN A 133 -7.00 -0.34 -19.59
C GLN A 133 -7.81 0.85 -19.05
N THR A 134 -7.64 2.03 -19.64
CA THR A 134 -8.38 3.24 -19.27
C THR A 134 -9.87 3.09 -19.59
N GLU A 135 -10.22 2.62 -20.78
CA GLU A 135 -11.60 2.39 -21.19
C GLU A 135 -12.30 1.35 -20.31
N ALA A 136 -11.61 0.25 -20.00
CA ALA A 136 -12.11 -0.77 -19.09
C ALA A 136 -12.35 -0.20 -17.68
N ALA A 137 -11.41 0.57 -17.14
CA ALA A 137 -11.55 1.21 -15.83
C ALA A 137 -12.76 2.16 -15.77
N ILE A 138 -12.96 2.99 -16.81
CA ILE A 138 -14.12 3.88 -16.92
C ILE A 138 -15.43 3.08 -16.98
N THR A 139 -15.45 1.99 -17.76
CA THR A 139 -16.63 1.12 -17.88
C THR A 139 -17.01 0.50 -16.54
N ILE A 140 -16.02 0.00 -15.80
CA ILE A 140 -16.23 -0.57 -14.46
C ILE A 140 -16.70 0.50 -13.49
N ALA A 141 -16.07 1.68 -13.46
CA ALA A 141 -16.47 2.78 -12.59
C ALA A 141 -17.94 3.16 -12.81
N LYS A 142 -18.36 3.32 -14.08
CA LYS A 142 -19.77 3.57 -14.41
C LYS A 142 -20.68 2.43 -13.94
N ALA A 143 -20.29 1.18 -14.14
CA ALA A 143 -21.09 0.04 -13.70
C ALA A 143 -21.27 0.00 -12.17
N LEU A 144 -20.28 0.47 -11.41
CA LEU A 144 -20.35 0.61 -9.96
C LEU A 144 -21.24 1.79 -9.53
N GLU A 145 -21.10 2.95 -10.18
CA GLU A 145 -21.91 4.15 -9.88
C GLU A 145 -23.41 3.92 -10.07
N HIS A 146 -23.81 3.25 -11.16
CA HIS A 146 -25.23 3.01 -11.47
C HIS A 146 -25.90 2.01 -10.51
N ARG A 147 -25.14 1.40 -9.60
CA ARG A 147 -25.60 0.33 -8.71
C ARG A 147 -25.55 0.69 -7.24
N ASP A 148 -25.08 1.88 -6.89
CA ASP A 148 -25.10 2.37 -5.52
C ASP A 148 -26.56 2.70 -5.13
N PRO A 149 -27.21 1.92 -4.24
CA PRO A 149 -28.50 2.30 -3.72
C PRO A 149 -28.27 3.41 -2.68
N GLN A 150 -28.86 4.58 -2.90
CA GLN A 150 -29.02 5.56 -1.81
C GLN A 150 -29.76 4.95 -0.62
#